data_AF-A0A0G0VXG3-F1
#
_entry.id   AF-A0A0G0VXG3-F1
#
_cell.length_a   1.000
_cell.length_b   1.000
_cell.length_c   1.000
_cell.angle_alpha   90.00
_cell.angle_beta   90.00
_cell.angle_gamma   90.00
#
_symmetry.space_group_name_H-M   'P 1'
#
loop_
_entity.id
_entity.type
_entity.pdbx_description
1 polymer ?
#
loop_
_entity_poly.entity_id
_entity_poly.type
_entity_poly.pdbx_seq_one_letter_code
_entity_poly.pdbx_strand_id
1 'polypeptide(L)'
;MKERIKSIDSLRGIAILAVILIHTTTRTLEASGFDLPAFSFTLFLNQISRFAVPLFFVISGLVLEFSHKEESYWSFIKRRFSKIFVPYIIWSLFYY
;
A
#
# COMPACT_ATOMS: atom_id res chain seq x y z
N MET A 1 -6.48 4.82 -24.93
CA MET A 1 -6.75 4.26 -23.58
C MET A 1 -5.65 3.22 -23.33
N LYS A 2 -4.66 3.50 -22.47
CA LYS A 2 -3.62 2.49 -22.17
C LYS A 2 -4.32 1.26 -21.60
N GLU A 3 -4.06 0.08 -22.16
CA GLU A 3 -4.74 -1.14 -21.75
C GLU A 3 -4.50 -1.41 -20.26
N ARG A 4 -5.58 -1.71 -19.55
CA ARG A 4 -5.54 -2.02 -18.12
C ARG A 4 -5.08 -3.46 -17.97
N ILE A 5 -3.91 -3.66 -17.37
CA ILE A 5 -3.34 -4.98 -17.16
C ILE A 5 -4.01 -5.62 -15.94
N LYS A 6 -5.02 -6.47 -16.19
CA LYS A 6 -5.83 -7.13 -15.14
C LYS A 6 -4.98 -7.84 -14.07
N SER A 7 -3.89 -8.48 -14.48
CA SER A 7 -2.97 -9.18 -13.57
C SER A 7 -2.32 -8.24 -12.54
N ILE A 8 -1.99 -7.00 -12.94
CA ILE A 8 -1.44 -5.99 -12.01
C ILE A 8 -2.50 -5.57 -11.01
N ASP A 9 -3.76 -5.43 -11.43
CA ASP A 9 -4.85 -5.11 -10.50
C ASP A 9 -5.12 -6.24 -9.51
N SER A 10 -5.07 -7.50 -9.96
CA SER A 10 -5.17 -8.66 -9.06
C SER A 10 -4.03 -8.68 -8.04
N LEU A 11 -2.79 -8.44 -8.47
CA LEU A 11 -1.64 -8.36 -7.56
C LEU A 11 -1.76 -7.19 -6.57
N ARG A 12 -2.30 -6.05 -6.99
CA ARG A 12 -2.63 -4.93 -6.08
C ARG A 12 -3.66 -5.35 -5.04
N GLY A 13 -4.71 -6.05 -5.46
CA GLY A 13 -5.72 -6.59 -4.54
C GLY A 13 -5.11 -7.48 -3.47
N ILE A 14 -4.26 -8.43 -3.86
CA ILE A 14 -3.52 -9.31 -2.94
C ILE A 14 -2.63 -8.50 -1.99
N ALA A 15 -1.88 -7.52 -2.52
CA ALA A 15 -1.03 -6.65 -1.71
C ALA A 15 -1.84 -5.86 -0.67
N ILE A 16 -2.99 -5.29 -1.05
CA ILE A 16 -3.88 -4.55 -0.14
C ILE A 16 -4.39 -5.46 0.99
N LEU A 17 -4.84 -6.67 0.65
CA LEU A 17 -5.29 -7.64 1.65
C LEU A 17 -4.17 -8.02 2.62
N ALA A 18 -2.95 -8.22 2.11
CA ALA A 18 -1.79 -8.50 2.95
C ALA A 18 -1.37 -7.30 3.83
N VAL A 19 -1.52 -6.05 3.35
CA VAL A 19 -1.34 -4.83 4.17
C VAL A 19 -2.36 -4.79 5.30
N ILE A 20 -3.63 -5.08 5.02
CA ILE A 20 -4.67 -5.15 6.07
C ILE A 20 -4.28 -6.23 7.08
N LEU A 21 -3.87 -7.41 6.61
CA LEU A 21 -3.52 -8.54 7.46
C LEU A 21 -2.30 -8.24 8.36
N ILE A 22 -1.24 -7.61 7.85
CA ILE A 22 -0.08 -7.25 8.69
C ILE A 22 -0.46 -6.22 9.76
N HIS A 23 -1.31 -5.23 9.45
CA HIS A 23 -1.74 -4.22 10.44
C HIS A 23 -2.66 -4.80 11.51
N THR A 24 -3.64 -5.61 11.13
CA THR A 24 -4.56 -6.23 12.10
C THR A 24 -3.83 -7.24 12.98
N THR A 25 -2.98 -8.09 12.41
CA THR A 25 -2.19 -9.06 13.20
C THR A 25 -1.20 -8.38 14.14
N THR A 26 -0.57 -7.28 13.72
CA THR A 26 0.31 -6.49 14.60
C THR A 26 -0.46 -5.95 15.80
N ARG A 27 -1.67 -5.39 15.58
CA ARG A 27 -2.54 -4.93 16.67
C ARG A 27 -2.98 -6.07 17.60
N THR A 28 -3.27 -7.24 17.05
CA THR A 28 -3.62 -8.43 17.87
C THR A 28 -2.43 -8.86 18.74
N LEU A 29 -1.21 -8.87 18.21
CA LEU A 29 0.00 -9.21 18.96
C LEU A 29 0.33 -8.15 20.03
N GLU A 30 0.10 -6.86 19.74
CA GLU A 30 0.22 -5.80 20.74
C GLU A 30 -0.77 -5.99 21.88
N ALA A 31 -2.04 -6.28 21.56
CA ALA A 31 -3.10 -6.51 22.55
C ALA A 31 -2.87 -7.77 23.40
N SER A 32 -2.16 -8.76 22.87
CA SER A 32 -1.78 -9.97 23.63
C SER A 32 -0.55 -9.77 24.53
N GLY A 33 0.01 -8.56 24.59
CA GLY A 33 1.26 -8.31 25.32
C GLY A 33 2.46 -9.02 24.70
N PHE A 34 2.39 -9.31 23.39
CA PHE A 34 3.39 -10.07 22.65
C PHE A 34 3.65 -11.49 23.20
N ASP A 35 2.62 -12.18 23.69
CA ASP A 35 2.67 -13.63 23.95
C ASP A 35 2.75 -14.41 22.63
N LEU A 36 3.93 -14.42 22.01
CA LEU A 36 4.17 -15.02 20.71
C LEU A 36 3.87 -16.53 20.69
N PRO A 37 4.24 -17.34 21.71
CA PRO A 37 3.86 -18.75 21.75
C PRO A 37 2.35 -18.97 21.68
N ALA A 38 1.56 -18.25 22.48
CA ALA A 38 0.10 -18.38 22.46
C ALA A 38 -0.54 -17.88 21.16
N PHE A 39 0.10 -16.91 20.48
CA PHE A 39 -0.37 -16.30 19.23
C PHE A 39 0.46 -16.70 18.00
N SER A 40 1.01 -17.91 18.01
CA SER A 40 1.90 -18.40 16.95
C SER A 40 1.27 -18.34 15.55
N PHE A 41 -0.04 -18.60 15.43
CA PHE A 41 -0.76 -18.48 14.16
C PHE A 41 -0.88 -17.03 13.68
N THR A 42 -1.17 -16.09 14.58
CA THR A 42 -1.20 -14.65 14.28
C THR A 42 0.19 -14.16 13.85
N LEU A 43 1.25 -14.60 14.52
CA LEU A 43 2.63 -14.30 14.14
C LEU A 43 2.97 -14.86 12.75
N PHE A 44 2.55 -16.10 12.46
CA PHE A 44 2.73 -16.69 11.14
C PHE A 44 2.04 -15.85 10.05
N LEU A 45 0.76 -15.50 10.24
CA LEU A 45 0.01 -14.64 9.31
C LEU A 45 0.67 -13.27 9.12
N ASN A 46 1.18 -12.67 10.19
CA ASN A 46 1.93 -11.42 10.13
C ASN A 46 3.17 -11.57 9.25
N GLN A 47 3.98 -12.60 9.48
CA GLN A 47 5.24 -12.82 8.81
C GLN A 47 5.07 -13.10 7.32
N ILE A 48 4.12 -13.97 6.94
CA ILE A 48 3.84 -14.24 5.53
C ILE A 48 3.25 -13.03 4.81
N SER A 49 2.65 -12.07 5.52
CA SER A 49 2.07 -10.87 4.92
C SER A 49 3.10 -9.76 4.65
N ARG A 50 4.35 -9.90 5.11
CA ARG A 50 5.38 -8.87 4.98
C ARG A 50 5.81 -8.55 3.55
N PHE A 51 5.50 -9.41 2.58
CA PHE A 51 5.74 -9.10 1.16
C PHE A 51 4.86 -7.96 0.64
N ALA A 52 3.78 -7.61 1.35
CA ALA A 52 2.79 -6.64 0.90
C ALA A 52 3.42 -5.29 0.51
N VAL A 53 4.30 -4.75 1.36
CA VAL A 53 4.92 -3.43 1.15
C VAL A 53 5.89 -3.44 -0.03
N PRO A 54 6.88 -4.36 -0.12
CA PRO A 54 7.73 -4.51 -1.30
C PRO A 54 6.93 -4.69 -2.61
N LEU A 55 5.90 -5.54 -2.59
CA LEU A 55 5.05 -5.78 -3.77
C LEU A 55 4.31 -4.49 -4.19
N PHE A 56 3.76 -3.75 -3.24
CA PHE A 56 3.07 -2.49 -3.53
C PHE A 56 4.01 -1.43 -4.13
N PHE A 57 5.26 -1.37 -3.63
CA PHE A 57 6.29 -0.48 -4.15
C PHE A 57 6.67 -0.83 -5.60
N VAL A 58 6.94 -2.11 -5.88
CA VAL A 58 7.28 -2.59 -7.23
C VAL A 58 6.14 -2.34 -8.21
N ILE A 59 4.90 -2.68 -7.84
CA ILE A 59 3.73 -2.43 -8.68
C ILE A 59 3.54 -0.94 -8.97
N SER A 60 3.80 -0.08 -7.98
CA SER A 60 3.74 1.36 -8.18
C SER A 60 4.72 1.76 -9.27
N GLY A 61 6.00 1.39 -9.15
CA GLY A 61 7.05 1.65 -10.14
C GLY A 61 6.71 1.13 -11.54
N LEU A 62 6.26 -0.11 -11.66
CA LEU A 62 5.86 -0.70 -12.95
C LEU A 62 4.75 0.10 -13.62
N VAL A 63 3.76 0.57 -12.85
CA VAL A 63 2.67 1.38 -13.42
C VAL A 63 3.13 2.80 -13.74
N LEU A 64 4.13 3.35 -13.05
CA LEU A 64 4.78 4.60 -13.48
C LEU A 64 5.37 4.44 -14.88
N GLU A 65 6.15 3.37 -15.05
CA GLU A 65 6.84 3.07 -16.30
C GLU A 65 5.85 2.84 -17.44
N PHE A 66 4.85 1.98 -17.24
CA PHE A 66 3.80 1.79 -18.24
C PHE A 66 2.99 3.04 -18.51
N SER A 67 2.89 3.96 -17.53
CA SER A 67 2.20 5.23 -17.70
C SER A 67 3.09 6.33 -18.28
N HIS A 68 4.30 6.02 -18.77
CA HIS A 68 5.23 6.99 -19.35
C HIS A 68 4.51 7.96 -20.30
N LYS A 69 4.67 9.24 -20.00
CA LYS A 69 4.21 10.37 -20.80
C LYS A 69 5.43 11.24 -21.02
N GLU A 70 5.62 11.74 -22.23
CA GLU A 70 6.58 12.81 -22.45
C GLU A 70 6.09 14.05 -21.70
N GLU A 71 6.67 14.28 -20.53
CA GLU A 71 6.37 15.41 -19.68
C GLU A 71 7.63 15.85 -18.93
N SER A 72 7.73 17.14 -18.62
CA SER A 72 8.83 17.63 -17.80
C SER A 72 8.76 17.04 -16.38
N TYR A 73 9.92 16.79 -15.79
CA TYR A 73 10.04 16.30 -14.41
C TYR A 73 9.20 17.11 -13.41
N TRP A 74 9.23 18.44 -13.53
CA TRP A 74 8.45 19.33 -12.67
C TRP A 74 6.94 19.22 -12.85
N SER A 75 6.47 19.02 -14.09
CA SER A 75 5.04 18.80 -14.37
C SER A 75 4.57 17.48 -13.75
N PHE A 76 5.39 16.42 -13.86
CA PHE A 76 5.12 15.12 -13.25
C PHE A 76 4.98 15.21 -11.73
N ILE A 77 5.95 15.85 -11.06
CA ILE A 77 5.95 16.01 -9.60
C ILE A 77 4.75 16.86 -9.14
N LYS A 78 4.50 18.01 -9.78
CA LYS A 78 3.39 18.90 -9.42
C LYS A 78 2.04 18.17 -9.49
N ARG A 79 1.79 17.42 -10.58
CA ARG A 79 0.54 16.68 -10.74
C ARG A 79 0.36 15.61 -9.65
N ARG A 80 1.43 14.90 -9.29
CA ARG A 80 1.36 13.86 -8.24
C ARG A 80 1.17 14.45 -6.86
N PHE A 81 1.92 15.50 -6.55
CA PHE A 81 1.81 16.21 -5.29
C PHE A 81 0.39 16.73 -5.07
N SER A 82 -0.19 17.44 -6.04
CA SER A 82 -1.56 17.95 -5.93
C SER A 82 -2.60 16.85 -5.75
N LYS A 83 -2.42 15.68 -6.39
CA LYS A 83 -3.33 14.53 -6.22
C LYS A 83 -3.31 13.93 -4.81
N ILE A 84 -2.21 14.07 -4.06
CA ILE A 84 -2.05 13.52 -2.71
C ILE A 84 -2.34 14.60 -1.66
N PHE A 85 -1.76 15.78 -1.84
CA PHE A 85 -1.78 16.87 -0.88
C PHE A 85 -3.17 17.50 -0.71
N VAL A 86 -3.93 17.66 -1.80
CA VAL A 86 -5.28 18.27 -1.73
C VAL A 86 -6.24 17.41 -0.89
N PRO A 87 -6.42 16.10 -1.17
CA PRO A 87 -7.22 15.25 -0.29
C PRO A 87 -6.71 15.22 1.15
N TYR A 88 -5.39 15.17 1.34
CA TYR A 88 -4.80 15.13 2.68
C TYR A 88 -5.16 16.35 3.53
N ILE A 89 -5.02 17.57 3.00
CA ILE A 89 -5.36 18.79 3.72
C ILE A 89 -6.86 18.87 4.00
N ILE A 90 -7.70 18.55 3.01
CA ILE A 90 -9.16 18.54 3.19
C ILE A 90 -9.54 17.62 4.35
N TRP A 91 -9.05 16.38 4.36
CA TRP A 91 -9.33 15.44 5.45
C TRP A 91 -8.73 15.85 6.79
N SER A 92 -7.54 16.44 6.78
CA SER A 92 -6.90 16.93 8.01
C SER A 92 -7.73 18.04 8.66
N LEU A 93 -8.40 18.90 7.90
CA LEU A 93 -9.27 19.96 8.44
C LEU A 93 -10.57 19.44 9.08
N PHE A 94 -11.03 18.25 8.70
CA PHE A 94 -12.24 17.64 9.27
C PHE A 94 -11.94 16.66 10.40
N TYR A 95 -10.77 16.03 10.37
CA TYR A 95 -10.40 14.97 11.30
C TYR A 95 -9.65 15.49 12.54
N TYR A 96 -8.88 16.55 12.40
CA TYR A 96 -8.33 17.33 13.52
C TYR A 96 -9.31 18.44 13.91
#